data_AF-A0A174MXI8-F1
#
_entry.id   AF-A0A174MXI8-F1
#
_cell.length_a   1.000
_cell.length_b   1.000
_cell.length_c   1.000
_cell.angle_alpha   90.00
_cell.angle_beta   90.00
_cell.angle_gamma   90.00
#
_symmetry.space_group_name_H-M   'P 1'
#
loop_
_entity.id
_entity.type
_entity.pdbx_description
1 polymer ?
#
loop_
_entity_poly.entity_id
_entity_poly.type
_entity_poly.pdbx_seq_one_letter_code
_entity_poly.pdbx_strand_id
1 'polypeptide(L)'
;MQEKKKLNKQIQKNSSILAPLQRLNLMDDFLFDIATLDLELCKIILELSLGFRIRSIRWKEGQKVVHNLPGKRGIRMDFYVEDEEGRIFDVEMQKRNEGNIPKRTRFYQALLDAPLLESGEKGFDSLNPTYIIVICGFDLYGLGRYRYTFENRCCEVEGLVLGDECKKVILNTKGTNNDEVEQTLIDFLRYVEHSTEERVPDGCDERLKYLHEKIKGIKSNEQMGVTYMKMEERDRLIKEEGIEQGIEQGIEQGIKYNVPIDVDTLRRRVP
;
A
#
# COMPACT_ATOMS: atom_id res chain seq x y z
N MET A 1 16.95 -38.62 -0.79
CA MET A 1 16.69 -37.21 -0.41
C MET A 1 17.08 -36.21 -1.52
N GLN A 2 18.22 -36.42 -2.20
CA GLN A 2 18.64 -35.60 -3.36
C GLN A 2 17.75 -35.76 -4.60
N GLU A 3 17.19 -36.94 -4.87
CA GLU A 3 16.26 -37.16 -5.98
C GLU A 3 14.90 -36.48 -5.76
N LYS A 4 14.35 -36.49 -4.54
CA LYS A 4 13.14 -35.71 -4.21
C LYS A 4 13.39 -34.20 -4.35
N LYS A 5 14.59 -33.71 -4.02
CA LYS A 5 14.98 -32.29 -4.26
C LYS A 5 15.13 -31.98 -5.76
N LYS A 6 15.69 -32.89 -6.56
CA LYS A 6 15.76 -32.74 -8.03
C LYS A 6 14.37 -32.79 -8.67
N LEU A 7 13.53 -33.73 -8.26
CA LEU A 7 12.16 -33.89 -8.74
C LEU A 7 11.29 -32.68 -8.36
N ASN A 8 11.41 -32.14 -7.14
CA ASN A 8 10.73 -30.90 -6.75
C ASN A 8 11.24 -29.67 -7.52
N LYS A 9 12.56 -29.58 -7.81
CA LYS A 9 13.11 -28.54 -8.71
C LYS A 9 12.60 -28.69 -10.15
N GLN A 10 12.34 -29.91 -10.61
CA GLN A 10 11.86 -30.21 -11.96
C GLN A 10 10.35 -29.99 -12.09
N ILE A 11 9.58 -30.25 -11.03
CA ILE A 11 8.15 -29.93 -10.93
C ILE A 11 7.93 -28.41 -10.82
N GLN A 12 8.80 -27.67 -10.11
CA GLN A 12 8.81 -26.20 -10.13
C GLN A 12 9.14 -25.62 -11.51
N LYS A 13 9.88 -26.35 -12.35
CA LYS A 13 10.21 -25.93 -13.72
C LYS A 13 9.05 -26.09 -14.72
N ASN A 14 8.01 -26.84 -14.36
CA ASN A 14 6.84 -27.11 -15.21
C ASN A 14 5.55 -26.40 -14.76
N SER A 15 5.58 -25.60 -13.68
CA SER A 15 4.52 -24.61 -13.47
C SER A 15 4.71 -23.50 -14.50
N SER A 16 3.62 -23.10 -15.19
CA SER A 16 3.62 -21.92 -16.05
C SER A 16 4.39 -20.79 -15.38
N ILE A 17 5.34 -20.17 -16.11
CA ILE A 17 6.12 -19.00 -15.66
C ILE A 17 5.21 -17.89 -15.12
N LEU A 18 3.96 -17.86 -15.58
CA LEU A 18 2.95 -16.89 -15.18
C LEU A 18 2.24 -17.24 -13.87
N ALA A 19 2.27 -18.48 -13.40
CA ALA A 19 1.46 -18.92 -12.26
C ALA A 19 1.70 -18.10 -10.96
N PRO A 20 2.94 -17.69 -10.61
CA PRO A 20 3.16 -16.80 -9.48
C PRO A 20 2.52 -15.41 -9.68
N LEU A 21 2.75 -14.80 -10.85
CA LEU A 21 2.21 -13.48 -11.21
C LEU A 21 0.67 -13.47 -11.27
N GLN A 22 0.06 -14.52 -11.81
CA GLN A 22 -1.39 -14.67 -11.95
C GLN A 22 -2.12 -14.69 -10.59
N ARG A 23 -1.44 -15.13 -9.52
CA ARG A 23 -1.99 -15.20 -8.16
C ARG A 23 -1.98 -13.86 -7.42
N LEU A 24 -1.26 -12.86 -7.91
CA LEU A 24 -1.20 -11.55 -7.27
C LEU A 24 -2.56 -10.86 -7.30
N ASN A 25 -2.80 -9.93 -6.39
CA ASN A 25 -3.90 -8.97 -6.43
C ASN A 25 -3.36 -7.54 -6.23
N LEU A 26 -4.21 -6.53 -6.31
CA LEU A 26 -3.79 -5.13 -6.19
C LEU A 26 -3.24 -4.76 -4.81
N MET A 27 -3.42 -5.60 -3.78
CA MET A 27 -2.75 -5.42 -2.49
C MET A 27 -1.29 -5.88 -2.51
N ASP A 28 -0.82 -6.51 -3.58
CA ASP A 28 0.58 -6.93 -3.74
C ASP A 28 1.39 -5.83 -4.41
N ASP A 29 2.42 -5.35 -3.70
CA ASP A 29 3.26 -4.20 -4.06
C ASP A 29 3.69 -4.23 -5.54
N PHE A 30 4.16 -5.39 -6.03
CA PHE A 30 4.60 -5.53 -7.42
C PHE A 30 3.48 -5.23 -8.44
N LEU A 31 2.29 -5.79 -8.23
CA LEU A 31 1.20 -5.60 -9.19
C LEU A 31 0.68 -4.16 -9.13
N PHE A 32 0.62 -3.58 -7.93
CA PHE A 32 0.21 -2.18 -7.73
C PHE A 32 1.21 -1.21 -8.35
N ASP A 33 2.51 -1.40 -8.13
CA ASP A 33 3.58 -0.59 -8.71
C ASP A 33 3.53 -0.60 -10.24
N ILE A 34 3.34 -1.77 -10.86
CA ILE A 34 3.27 -1.88 -12.33
C ILE A 34 1.97 -1.28 -12.87
N ALA A 35 0.84 -1.51 -12.21
CA ALA A 35 -0.45 -0.96 -12.63
C ALA A 35 -0.44 0.59 -12.58
N THR A 36 0.16 1.15 -11.53
CA THR A 36 0.22 2.60 -11.32
C THR A 36 1.24 3.30 -12.21
N LEU A 37 1.99 2.59 -13.06
CA LEU A 37 2.73 3.23 -14.17
C LEU A 37 1.79 3.82 -15.23
N ASP A 38 0.57 3.28 -15.35
CA ASP A 38 -0.46 3.79 -16.26
C ASP A 38 -1.28 4.87 -15.56
N LEU A 39 -1.15 6.11 -16.03
CA LEU A 39 -1.80 7.28 -15.46
C LEU A 39 -3.33 7.18 -15.51
N GLU A 40 -3.90 6.49 -16.50
CA GLU A 40 -5.34 6.28 -16.56
C GLU A 40 -5.80 5.32 -15.45
N LEU A 41 -4.97 4.33 -15.08
CA LEU A 41 -5.27 3.45 -13.94
C LEU A 41 -5.18 4.20 -12.61
N CYS A 42 -4.19 5.07 -12.42
CA CYS A 42 -4.11 5.93 -11.23
C CYS A 42 -5.37 6.78 -11.09
N LYS A 43 -5.84 7.38 -12.19
CA LYS A 43 -7.07 8.17 -12.23
C LYS A 43 -8.28 7.33 -11.84
N ILE A 44 -8.44 6.13 -12.43
CA ILE A 44 -9.54 5.22 -12.11
C ILE A 44 -9.53 4.85 -10.62
N ILE A 45 -8.37 4.51 -10.06
CA ILE A 45 -8.22 4.19 -8.63
C ILE A 45 -8.68 5.36 -7.77
N LEU A 46 -8.27 6.59 -8.08
CA LEU A 46 -8.70 7.79 -7.36
C LEU A 46 -10.20 8.01 -7.43
N GLU A 47 -10.78 7.98 -8.63
CA GLU A 47 -12.20 8.25 -8.80
C GLU A 47 -13.10 7.18 -8.16
N LEU A 48 -12.68 5.90 -8.19
CA LEU A 48 -13.38 4.81 -7.51
C LEU A 48 -13.22 4.89 -5.98
N SER A 49 -12.09 5.39 -5.49
CA SER A 49 -11.81 5.58 -4.06
C SER A 49 -12.59 6.74 -3.45
N LEU A 50 -12.75 7.83 -4.20
CA LEU A 50 -13.30 9.09 -3.71
C LEU A 50 -14.77 9.33 -4.09
N GLY A 51 -15.27 8.62 -5.11
CA GLY A 51 -16.67 8.73 -5.54
C GLY A 51 -16.98 9.95 -6.41
N PHE A 52 -15.97 10.66 -6.93
CA PHE A 52 -16.14 11.76 -7.88
C PHE A 52 -15.24 11.61 -9.11
N ARG A 53 -15.58 12.33 -10.19
CA ARG A 53 -14.82 12.32 -11.45
C ARG A 53 -13.72 13.37 -11.43
N ILE A 54 -12.57 13.01 -11.97
CA ILE A 54 -11.42 13.88 -12.16
C ILE A 54 -11.26 14.09 -13.67
N ARG A 55 -10.97 15.30 -14.15
CA ARG A 55 -10.82 15.49 -15.60
C ARG A 55 -9.52 14.87 -16.08
N SER A 56 -8.41 15.21 -15.42
CA SER A 56 -7.07 14.75 -15.76
C SER A 56 -6.17 14.75 -14.55
N ILE A 57 -5.16 13.89 -14.55
CA ILE A 57 -4.08 13.93 -13.56
C ILE A 57 -2.74 13.98 -14.26
N ARG A 58 -1.71 14.40 -13.54
CA ARG A 58 -0.31 14.40 -14.00
C ARG A 58 0.60 13.89 -12.90
N TRP A 59 1.68 13.24 -13.31
CA TRP A 59 2.83 13.01 -12.44
C TRP A 59 3.62 14.30 -12.28
N LYS A 60 4.03 14.60 -11.05
CA LYS A 60 5.08 15.59 -10.80
C LYS A 60 6.41 14.82 -10.72
N GLU A 61 7.30 15.08 -11.68
CA GLU A 61 8.56 14.32 -11.82
C GLU A 61 9.36 14.29 -10.51
N GLY A 62 9.95 13.15 -10.18
CA GLY A 62 10.88 13.00 -9.04
C GLY A 62 10.24 12.97 -7.65
N GLN A 63 8.91 12.99 -7.53
CA GLN A 63 8.25 13.16 -6.22
C GLN A 63 7.78 11.87 -5.53
N LYS A 64 7.86 10.69 -6.16
CA LYS A 64 7.52 9.40 -5.49
C LYS A 64 8.41 9.14 -4.25
N VAL A 65 9.60 9.74 -4.19
CA VAL A 65 10.49 9.73 -3.02
C VAL A 65 10.75 11.15 -2.59
N VAL A 66 10.36 11.49 -1.36
CA VAL A 66 10.67 12.80 -0.76
C VAL A 66 11.76 12.61 0.27
N HIS A 67 12.93 13.17 -0.02
CA HIS A 67 14.03 13.24 0.93
C HIS A 67 13.75 14.30 1.98
N ASN A 68 14.11 13.99 3.22
CA ASN A 68 14.07 14.94 4.32
C ASN A 68 15.48 15.51 4.57
N LEU A 69 15.63 16.34 5.59
CA LEU A 69 16.91 16.83 6.09
C LEU A 69 17.94 15.69 6.21
N PRO A 70 19.23 15.95 5.95
CA PRO A 70 20.28 14.93 6.06
C PRO A 70 20.22 14.16 7.39
N GLY A 71 20.24 12.82 7.30
CA GLY A 71 20.15 11.92 8.44
C GLY A 71 18.74 11.79 9.05
N LYS A 72 17.72 12.41 8.46
CA LYS A 72 16.31 12.25 8.85
C LYS A 72 15.56 11.33 7.89
N ARG A 73 14.48 10.74 8.41
CA ARG A 73 13.62 9.83 7.65
C ARG A 73 12.91 10.60 6.53
N GLY A 74 12.99 10.09 5.29
CA GLY A 74 12.15 10.54 4.17
C GLY A 74 10.91 9.67 4.01
N ILE A 75 10.20 9.87 2.90
CA ILE A 75 9.04 9.05 2.51
C ILE A 75 9.21 8.51 1.11
N ARG A 76 8.57 7.38 0.85
CA ARG A 76 8.36 6.83 -0.48
C ARG A 76 6.89 6.48 -0.57
N MET A 77 6.20 7.11 -1.50
CA MET A 77 4.78 6.90 -1.73
C MET A 77 4.57 5.80 -2.76
N ASP A 78 3.41 5.16 -2.79
CA ASP A 78 3.10 4.21 -3.86
C ASP A 78 2.78 4.94 -5.17
N PHE A 79 1.87 5.92 -5.13
CA PHE A 79 1.76 6.92 -6.19
C PHE A 79 1.32 8.29 -5.70
N TYR A 80 1.75 9.32 -6.43
CA TYR A 80 1.54 10.73 -6.11
C TYR A 80 1.21 11.49 -7.39
N VAL A 81 0.04 12.13 -7.45
CA VAL A 81 -0.40 12.86 -8.65
C VAL A 81 -1.11 14.16 -8.29
N GLU A 82 -1.12 15.07 -9.24
CA GLU A 82 -1.83 16.35 -9.15
C GLU A 82 -2.91 16.38 -10.24
N ASP A 83 -4.10 16.91 -9.94
CA ASP A 83 -5.14 17.12 -10.96
C ASP A 83 -5.13 18.53 -11.57
N GLU A 84 -6.08 18.81 -12.46
CA GLU A 84 -6.20 20.12 -13.11
C GLU A 84 -6.62 21.27 -12.19
N GLU A 85 -7.23 20.97 -11.04
CA GLU A 85 -7.63 21.96 -10.03
C GLU A 85 -6.49 22.24 -9.04
N GLY A 86 -5.35 21.57 -9.21
CA GLY A 86 -4.21 21.67 -8.30
C GLY A 86 -4.40 20.87 -7.02
N ARG A 87 -5.34 19.91 -6.97
CA ARG A 87 -5.46 19.01 -5.82
C ARG A 87 -4.36 17.96 -5.90
N ILE A 88 -3.71 17.73 -4.78
CA ILE A 88 -2.66 16.73 -4.62
C ILE A 88 -3.27 15.45 -4.05
N PHE A 89 -2.91 14.30 -4.63
CA PHE A 89 -3.32 12.98 -4.18
C PHE A 89 -2.09 12.10 -3.92
N ASP A 90 -1.96 11.65 -2.68
CA ASP A 90 -1.07 10.58 -2.26
C ASP A 90 -1.92 9.33 -2.00
N VAL A 91 -1.59 8.22 -2.66
CA VAL A 91 -2.32 6.96 -2.53
C VAL A 91 -1.38 5.85 -2.09
N GLU A 92 -1.78 5.17 -1.04
CA GLU A 92 -1.02 4.15 -0.33
C GLU A 92 -1.82 2.85 -0.25
N MET A 93 -1.20 1.73 -0.58
CA MET A 93 -1.75 0.40 -0.44
C MET A 93 -1.18 -0.28 0.81
N GLN A 94 -2.03 -0.65 1.77
CA GLN A 94 -1.57 -1.28 3.02
C GLN A 94 -2.21 -2.65 3.25
N LYS A 95 -1.43 -3.71 2.98
CA LYS A 95 -1.86 -5.10 3.17
C LYS A 95 -1.95 -5.52 4.64
N ARG A 96 -1.10 -4.97 5.51
CA ARG A 96 -1.00 -5.38 6.92
C ARG A 96 -1.04 -4.18 7.87
N ASN A 97 -1.66 -4.34 9.02
CA ASN A 97 -1.70 -3.29 10.03
C ASN A 97 -0.38 -3.23 10.81
N GLU A 98 0.39 -2.17 10.60
CA GLU A 98 1.62 -1.87 11.34
C GLU A 98 1.40 -0.92 12.53
N GLY A 99 0.15 -0.49 12.78
CA GLY A 99 -0.21 0.42 13.87
C GLY A 99 0.31 1.86 13.70
N ASN A 100 0.87 2.20 12.53
CA ASN A 100 1.53 3.48 12.31
C ASN A 100 0.77 4.44 11.38
N ILE A 101 -0.30 3.99 10.70
CA ILE A 101 -1.01 4.77 9.65
C ILE A 101 -1.33 6.21 10.11
N PRO A 102 -2.02 6.47 11.24
CA PRO A 102 -2.41 7.85 11.58
C PRO A 102 -1.22 8.80 11.77
N LYS A 103 -0.13 8.31 12.38
CA LYS A 103 1.10 9.10 12.56
C LYS A 103 1.89 9.21 11.25
N ARG A 104 1.88 8.16 10.43
CA ARG A 104 2.54 8.10 9.11
C ARG A 104 1.91 9.10 8.16
N THR A 105 0.58 9.13 8.04
CA THR A 105 -0.12 10.10 7.18
C THR A 105 0.12 11.54 7.62
N ARG A 106 0.25 11.82 8.92
CA ARG A 106 0.65 13.16 9.40
C ARG A 106 2.08 13.52 8.96
N PHE A 107 2.99 12.56 9.00
CA PHE A 107 4.37 12.77 8.57
C PHE A 107 4.48 12.94 7.05
N TYR A 108 3.69 12.18 6.29
CA TYR A 108 3.64 12.26 4.82
C TYR A 108 3.10 13.62 4.40
N GLN A 109 1.97 14.06 4.97
CA GLN A 109 1.42 15.41 4.79
C GLN A 109 2.50 16.49 4.94
N ALA A 110 3.23 16.49 6.06
CA ALA A 110 4.25 17.51 6.30
C ALA A 110 5.37 17.54 5.25
N LEU A 111 5.75 16.38 4.70
CA LEU A 111 6.76 16.28 3.65
C LEU A 111 6.22 16.56 2.25
N LEU A 112 4.92 16.40 2.03
CA LEU A 112 4.23 16.80 0.81
C LEU A 112 4.07 18.32 0.74
N ASP A 113 3.75 18.95 1.88
CA ASP A 113 3.49 20.39 1.95
C ASP A 113 4.79 21.21 1.91
N ALA A 114 5.87 20.71 2.54
CA ALA A 114 7.11 21.47 2.70
C ALA A 114 7.75 21.96 1.38
N PRO A 115 7.76 21.20 0.27
CA PRO A 115 8.30 21.67 -1.01
C PRO A 115 7.38 22.63 -1.77
N LEU A 116 6.13 22.84 -1.33
CA LEU A 116 5.17 23.71 -2.03
C LEU A 116 5.35 25.19 -1.70
N LEU A 117 6.05 25.50 -0.61
CA LEU A 117 6.29 26.87 -0.15
C LEU A 117 7.77 27.23 -0.26
N GLU A 118 8.05 28.39 -0.84
CA GLU A 118 9.42 28.89 -0.94
C GLU A 118 9.84 29.70 0.29
N SER A 119 11.15 29.70 0.57
CA SER A 119 11.70 30.51 1.67
C SER A 119 11.44 31.99 1.43
N GLY A 120 10.74 32.64 2.36
CA GLY A 120 10.41 34.06 2.30
C GLY A 120 9.01 34.37 1.75
N GLU A 121 8.25 33.36 1.34
CA GLU A 121 6.83 33.49 1.05
C GLU A 121 6.07 33.93 2.30
N LYS A 122 5.25 34.99 2.18
CA LYS A 122 4.48 35.55 3.31
C LYS A 122 3.13 34.86 3.51
N GLY A 123 2.53 34.38 2.42
CA GLY A 123 1.24 33.71 2.42
C GLY A 123 1.39 32.19 2.45
N PHE A 124 0.25 31.51 2.48
CA PHE A 124 0.13 30.06 2.35
C PHE A 124 -0.75 29.66 1.17
N ASP A 125 -1.05 30.61 0.28
CA ASP A 125 -1.97 30.42 -0.85
C ASP A 125 -1.46 29.39 -1.87
N SER A 126 -0.15 29.10 -1.85
CA SER A 126 0.49 28.06 -2.67
C SER A 126 0.31 26.64 -2.11
N LEU A 127 -0.26 26.48 -0.90
CA LEU A 127 -0.60 25.16 -0.37
C LEU A 127 -1.81 24.60 -1.10
N ASN A 128 -1.55 23.57 -1.88
CA ASN A 128 -2.58 22.84 -2.61
C ASN A 128 -3.48 22.02 -1.66
N PRO A 129 -4.79 21.91 -1.93
CA PRO A 129 -5.64 20.94 -1.27
C PRO A 129 -5.06 19.53 -1.40
N THR A 130 -5.00 18.78 -0.31
CA THR A 130 -4.27 17.52 -0.26
C THR A 130 -5.13 16.37 0.25
N TYR A 131 -5.10 15.26 -0.46
CA TYR A 131 -5.75 14.01 -0.12
C TYR A 131 -4.70 12.92 0.09
N ILE A 132 -4.66 12.34 1.30
CA ILE A 132 -3.90 11.11 1.56
C ILE A 132 -4.90 9.96 1.67
N ILE A 133 -4.84 9.03 0.73
CA ILE A 133 -5.78 7.92 0.59
C ILE A 133 -5.05 6.63 0.91
N VAL A 134 -5.47 5.92 1.95
CA VAL A 134 -4.85 4.65 2.35
C VAL A 134 -5.86 3.53 2.16
N ILE A 135 -5.60 2.64 1.20
CA ILE A 135 -6.43 1.48 0.92
C ILE A 135 -5.92 0.30 1.76
N CYS A 136 -6.71 -0.10 2.76
CA CYS A 136 -6.32 -1.10 3.74
C CYS A 136 -7.02 -2.44 3.49
N GLY A 137 -6.24 -3.53 3.48
CA GLY A 137 -6.72 -4.92 3.48
C GLY A 137 -7.28 -5.37 4.84
N PHE A 138 -7.64 -4.42 5.70
CA PHE A 138 -8.11 -4.63 7.06
C PHE A 138 -8.87 -3.38 7.54
N ASP A 139 -9.68 -3.56 8.58
CA ASP A 139 -10.35 -2.45 9.23
C ASP A 139 -9.43 -1.78 10.25
N LEU A 140 -8.96 -0.57 9.95
CA LEU A 140 -8.05 0.16 10.83
C LEU A 140 -8.69 0.52 12.17
N TYR A 141 -9.99 0.79 12.20
CA TYR A 141 -10.70 1.30 13.40
C TYR A 141 -11.68 0.29 14.01
N GLY A 142 -11.97 -0.80 13.31
CA GLY A 142 -12.84 -1.88 13.80
C GLY A 142 -14.33 -1.50 13.85
N LEU A 143 -14.75 -0.49 13.09
CA LEU A 143 -16.15 -0.03 13.04
C LEU A 143 -16.94 -0.60 11.86
N GLY A 144 -16.33 -1.50 11.07
CA GLY A 144 -16.97 -2.18 9.95
C GLY A 144 -17.30 -1.28 8.76
N ARG A 145 -16.72 -0.07 8.69
CA ARG A 145 -17.00 0.89 7.60
C ARG A 145 -16.05 0.71 6.42
N TYR A 146 -16.55 0.85 5.20
CA TYR A 146 -15.73 0.86 3.97
C TYR A 146 -14.83 2.09 3.85
N ARG A 147 -15.28 3.24 4.37
CA ARG A 147 -14.60 4.53 4.26
C ARG A 147 -14.60 5.27 5.59
N TYR A 148 -13.44 5.76 5.98
CA TYR A 148 -13.24 6.71 7.06
C TYR A 148 -12.58 7.97 6.51
N THR A 149 -13.29 9.09 6.54
CA THR A 149 -12.77 10.39 6.08
C THR A 149 -12.49 11.26 7.30
N PHE A 150 -11.26 11.77 7.38
CA PHE A 150 -10.82 12.64 8.47
C PHE A 150 -10.43 14.02 7.93
N GLU A 151 -10.88 15.03 8.67
CA GLU A 151 -10.58 16.46 8.50
C GLU A 151 -10.27 17.05 9.88
N ASN A 152 -9.54 18.16 9.93
CA ASN A 152 -9.38 18.92 11.16
C ASN A 152 -10.70 19.64 11.49
N ARG A 153 -11.24 19.39 12.68
CA ARG A 153 -12.54 19.89 13.15
C ARG A 153 -12.41 20.56 14.50
N CYS A 154 -13.27 21.56 14.74
CA CYS A 154 -13.39 22.22 16.03
C CYS A 154 -14.00 21.26 17.06
N CYS A 155 -13.42 21.21 18.26
CA CYS A 155 -13.92 20.35 19.34
C CYS A 155 -15.17 20.95 20.01
N GLU A 156 -15.27 22.28 20.01
CA GLU A 156 -16.29 23.04 20.73
C GLU A 156 -17.55 23.27 19.89
N VAL A 157 -17.41 23.31 18.56
CA VAL A 157 -18.51 23.59 17.62
C VAL A 157 -18.67 22.42 16.66
N GLU A 158 -19.76 21.67 16.84
CA GLU A 158 -20.09 20.53 15.99
C GLU A 158 -20.21 20.95 14.52
N GLY A 159 -19.57 20.16 13.64
CA GLY A 159 -19.60 20.39 12.20
C GLY A 159 -18.62 21.45 11.67
N LEU A 160 -18.04 22.30 12.52
CA LEU A 160 -17.08 23.32 12.09
C LEU A 160 -15.73 22.69 11.68
N VAL A 161 -15.38 22.83 10.40
CA VAL A 161 -14.09 22.41 9.84
C VAL A 161 -13.06 23.53 9.90
N LEU A 162 -11.79 23.19 10.09
CA LEU A 162 -10.69 24.17 10.13
C LEU A 162 -10.49 24.88 8.77
N GLY A 163 -10.75 24.17 7.68
CA GLY A 163 -10.58 24.69 6.32
C GLY A 163 -9.13 24.70 5.84
N ASP A 164 -8.28 23.84 6.40
CA ASP A 164 -6.88 23.65 5.96
C ASP A 164 -6.74 22.77 4.72
N GLU A 165 -7.87 22.42 4.08
CA GLU A 165 -7.95 21.66 2.83
C GLU A 165 -7.20 20.32 2.83
N CYS A 166 -6.94 19.77 4.03
CA CYS A 166 -6.25 18.50 4.23
C CYS A 166 -7.25 17.39 4.57
N LYS A 167 -7.35 16.38 3.70
CA LYS A 167 -8.22 15.21 3.90
C LYS A 167 -7.42 13.93 3.96
N LYS A 168 -7.79 13.07 4.90
CA LYS A 168 -7.25 11.71 5.01
C LYS A 168 -8.38 10.72 4.83
N VAL A 169 -8.30 9.87 3.81
CA VAL A 169 -9.34 8.89 3.48
C VAL A 169 -8.76 7.50 3.70
N ILE A 170 -9.25 6.81 4.72
CA ILE A 170 -8.86 5.41 4.99
C ILE A 170 -9.96 4.52 4.44
N LEU A 171 -9.63 3.71 3.45
CA LEU A 171 -10.53 2.74 2.86
C LEU A 171 -10.25 1.35 3.44
N ASN A 172 -11.29 0.57 3.64
CA ASN A 172 -11.24 -0.74 4.27
C ASN A 172 -11.93 -1.78 3.37
N THR A 173 -11.17 -2.74 2.85
CA THR A 173 -11.73 -3.79 1.97
C THR A 173 -12.71 -4.72 2.68
N LYS A 174 -12.72 -4.71 4.02
CA LYS A 174 -13.56 -5.54 4.89
C LYS A 174 -14.77 -4.79 5.46
N GLY A 175 -15.15 -3.67 4.85
CA GLY A 175 -16.37 -2.97 5.22
C GLY A 175 -17.62 -3.86 5.09
N THR A 176 -18.64 -3.52 5.87
CA THR A 176 -19.92 -4.26 5.94
C THR A 176 -21.15 -3.34 5.89
N ASN A 177 -20.94 -2.02 5.91
CA ASN A 177 -21.99 -1.00 5.83
C ASN A 177 -22.41 -0.72 4.38
N ASN A 178 -22.87 -1.75 3.67
CA ASN A 178 -23.17 -1.67 2.23
C ASN A 178 -24.17 -0.55 1.88
N ASP A 179 -25.08 -0.21 2.78
CA ASP A 179 -26.15 0.77 2.54
C ASP A 179 -25.72 2.23 2.76
N GLU A 180 -24.47 2.47 3.19
CA GLU A 180 -23.96 3.80 3.55
C GLU A 180 -22.92 4.36 2.56
N VAL A 181 -22.52 3.58 1.55
CA VAL A 181 -21.55 3.99 0.53
C VAL A 181 -22.02 3.55 -0.85
N GLU A 182 -21.48 4.18 -1.87
CA GLU A 182 -21.74 3.85 -3.26
C GLU A 182 -21.31 2.40 -3.61
N GLN A 183 -22.15 1.68 -4.36
CA GLN A 183 -21.86 0.30 -4.80
C GLN A 183 -20.53 0.21 -5.57
N THR A 184 -20.19 1.27 -6.32
CA THR A 184 -18.93 1.35 -7.08
C THR A 184 -17.69 1.26 -6.20
N LEU A 185 -17.72 1.86 -4.99
CA LEU A 185 -16.62 1.75 -4.03
C LEU A 185 -16.55 0.34 -3.45
N ILE A 186 -17.69 -0.27 -3.13
CA ILE A 186 -17.76 -1.63 -2.61
C ILE A 186 -17.15 -2.62 -3.61
N ASP A 187 -17.56 -2.54 -4.87
CA ASP A 187 -17.06 -3.41 -5.94
C ASP A 187 -15.56 -3.22 -6.14
N PHE A 188 -15.09 -1.96 -6.17
CA PHE A 188 -13.66 -1.64 -6.27
C PHE A 188 -12.86 -2.22 -5.11
N LEU A 189 -13.28 -2.03 -3.86
CA LEU A 189 -12.55 -2.53 -2.70
C LEU A 189 -12.51 -4.06 -2.62
N ARG A 190 -13.60 -4.73 -3.02
CA ARG A 190 -13.61 -6.20 -3.14
C ARG A 190 -12.67 -6.70 -4.24
N TYR A 191 -12.58 -5.96 -5.36
CA TYR A 191 -11.65 -6.26 -6.45
C TYR A 191 -10.19 -6.01 -6.06
N VAL A 192 -9.91 -5.00 -5.24
CA VAL A 192 -8.56 -4.73 -4.72
C VAL A 192 -8.04 -5.93 -3.92
N GLU A 193 -8.84 -6.47 -3.00
CA GLU A 193 -8.46 -7.65 -2.19
C GLU A 193 -8.43 -8.95 -3.01
N HIS A 194 -9.23 -9.02 -4.08
CA HIS A 194 -9.34 -10.19 -4.95
C HIS A 194 -9.48 -9.78 -6.42
N SER A 195 -8.35 -9.54 -7.09
CA SER A 195 -8.33 -9.02 -8.47
C SER A 195 -8.57 -10.13 -9.51
N THR A 196 -9.80 -10.66 -9.52
CA THR A 196 -10.26 -11.78 -10.34
C THR A 196 -11.56 -11.44 -11.06
N GLU A 197 -11.92 -12.23 -12.07
CA GLU A 197 -13.13 -12.05 -12.89
C GLU A 197 -14.41 -12.11 -12.03
N GLU A 198 -14.45 -12.96 -10.99
CA GLU A 198 -15.61 -13.06 -10.10
C GLU A 198 -15.86 -11.79 -9.26
N ARG A 199 -14.89 -10.88 -9.20
CA ARG A 199 -15.01 -9.58 -8.54
C ARG A 199 -15.30 -8.44 -9.50
N VAL A 200 -15.69 -8.76 -10.74
CA VAL A 200 -16.13 -7.79 -11.75
C VAL A 200 -17.54 -8.17 -12.22
N PRO A 201 -18.60 -7.81 -11.47
CA PRO A 201 -19.96 -8.10 -11.86
C PRO A 201 -20.33 -7.45 -13.21
N ASP A 202 -21.18 -8.09 -14.02
CA ASP A 202 -21.61 -7.57 -15.34
C ASP A 202 -22.17 -6.14 -15.29
N GLY A 203 -22.82 -5.76 -14.18
CA GLY A 203 -23.40 -4.44 -13.95
C GLY A 203 -22.50 -3.43 -13.21
N CYS A 204 -21.23 -3.77 -12.95
CA CYS A 204 -20.33 -2.86 -12.24
C CYS A 204 -19.91 -1.66 -13.11
N ASP A 205 -19.28 -0.67 -12.48
CA ASP A 205 -18.76 0.51 -13.16
C ASP A 205 -17.80 0.14 -14.30
N GLU A 206 -17.95 0.77 -15.47
CA GLU A 206 -17.10 0.52 -16.64
C GLU A 206 -15.61 0.79 -16.37
N ARG A 207 -15.29 1.68 -15.44
CA ARG A 207 -13.90 1.89 -15.00
C ARG A 207 -13.32 0.66 -14.32
N LEU A 208 -14.12 -0.04 -13.52
CA LEU A 208 -13.67 -1.27 -12.85
C LEU A 208 -13.40 -2.37 -13.88
N LYS A 209 -14.24 -2.48 -14.90
CA LYS A 209 -14.03 -3.41 -16.03
C LYS A 209 -12.75 -3.07 -16.78
N TYR A 210 -12.53 -1.78 -17.09
CA TYR A 210 -11.31 -1.33 -17.75
C TYR A 210 -10.06 -1.62 -16.92
N LEU A 211 -10.10 -1.31 -15.62
CA LEU A 211 -9.03 -1.66 -14.68
C LEU A 211 -8.76 -3.16 -14.70
N HIS A 212 -9.81 -3.99 -14.67
CA HIS A 212 -9.67 -5.44 -14.73
C HIS A 212 -8.95 -5.92 -15.99
N GLU A 213 -9.37 -5.46 -17.16
CA GLU A 213 -8.75 -5.84 -18.43
C GLU A 213 -7.26 -5.48 -18.48
N LYS A 214 -6.87 -4.33 -17.93
CA LYS A 214 -5.45 -3.95 -17.81
C LYS A 214 -4.68 -4.85 -16.86
N ILE A 215 -5.24 -5.16 -15.69
CA ILE A 215 -4.62 -6.07 -14.72
C ILE A 215 -4.48 -7.49 -15.29
N LYS A 216 -5.49 -7.97 -16.02
CA LYS A 216 -5.47 -9.24 -16.75
C LYS A 216 -4.35 -9.26 -17.80
N GLY A 217 -4.23 -8.17 -18.56
CA GLY A 217 -3.12 -7.95 -19.49
C GLY A 217 -1.74 -8.06 -18.82
N ILE A 218 -1.54 -7.35 -17.69
CA ILE A 218 -0.29 -7.42 -16.91
C ILE A 218 -0.01 -8.86 -16.44
N LYS A 219 -1.01 -9.54 -15.88
CA LYS A 219 -0.89 -10.92 -15.36
C LYS A 219 -0.64 -11.97 -16.43
N SER A 220 -1.00 -11.68 -17.68
CA SER A 220 -0.77 -12.55 -18.83
C SER A 220 0.57 -12.29 -19.55
N ASN A 221 1.29 -11.24 -19.17
CA ASN A 221 2.52 -10.85 -19.82
C ASN A 221 3.73 -11.69 -19.35
N GLU A 222 4.28 -12.51 -20.24
CA GLU A 222 5.41 -13.39 -19.94
C GLU A 222 6.66 -12.65 -19.47
N GLN A 223 6.96 -11.49 -20.08
CA GLN A 223 8.11 -10.67 -19.68
C GLN A 223 7.92 -10.14 -18.25
N MET A 224 6.71 -9.73 -17.88
CA MET A 224 6.38 -9.35 -16.51
C MET A 224 6.48 -10.54 -15.56
N GLY A 225 6.05 -11.73 -16.00
CA GLY A 225 6.22 -12.97 -15.24
C GLY A 225 7.68 -13.27 -14.91
N VAL A 226 8.58 -13.14 -15.90
CA VAL A 226 10.03 -13.27 -15.71
C VAL A 226 10.57 -12.21 -14.75
N THR A 227 10.17 -10.95 -14.90
CA THR A 227 10.58 -9.87 -14.00
C THR A 227 10.15 -10.15 -12.55
N TYR A 228 8.90 -10.58 -12.35
CA TYR A 228 8.38 -10.93 -11.03
C TYR A 228 9.11 -12.10 -10.40
N MET A 229 9.36 -13.19 -11.14
CA MET A 229 10.12 -14.33 -10.61
C MET A 229 11.54 -13.96 -10.20
N LYS A 230 12.23 -13.10 -10.96
CA LYS A 230 13.56 -12.59 -10.58
C LYS A 230 13.50 -11.76 -9.30
N MET A 231 12.45 -10.96 -9.13
CA MET A 231 12.21 -10.20 -7.91
C MET A 231 12.00 -11.14 -6.72
N GLU A 232 11.10 -12.12 -6.83
CA GLU A 232 10.86 -13.10 -5.75
C GLU A 232 12.12 -13.90 -5.39
N GLU A 233 12.92 -14.32 -6.37
CA GLU A 233 14.17 -15.03 -6.11
C GLU A 233 15.16 -14.15 -5.34
N ARG A 234 15.28 -12.87 -5.73
CA ARG A 234 16.11 -11.89 -5.02
C ARG A 234 15.63 -11.68 -3.59
N ASP A 235 14.33 -11.48 -3.38
CA ASP A 235 13.75 -11.28 -2.05
C ASP A 235 13.94 -12.51 -1.15
N ARG A 236 13.86 -13.71 -1.74
CA ARG A 236 14.14 -14.96 -1.03
C ARG A 236 15.60 -15.02 -0.56
N LEU A 237 16.54 -14.69 -1.45
CA LEU A 237 17.98 -14.68 -1.11
C LEU A 237 18.29 -13.65 -0.01
N ILE A 238 17.76 -12.42 -0.12
CA ILE A 238 17.93 -11.38 0.90
C ILE A 238 17.37 -11.84 2.25
N LYS A 239 16.22 -12.52 2.25
CA LYS A 239 15.61 -13.06 3.47
C LYS A 239 16.44 -14.21 4.07
N GLU A 240 16.95 -15.11 3.23
CA GLU A 240 17.83 -16.20 3.66
C GLU A 240 19.11 -15.65 4.31
N GLU A 241 19.79 -14.69 3.67
CA GLU A 241 20.97 -14.00 4.21
C GLU A 241 20.65 -13.27 5.53
N GLY A 242 19.50 -12.57 5.61
CA GLY A 242 19.08 -11.88 6.82
C GLY A 242 18.81 -12.81 8.00
N ILE A 243 18.27 -14.01 7.74
CA ILE A 243 18.10 -15.05 8.77
C ILE A 243 19.45 -15.59 9.21
N GLU A 244 20.36 -15.87 8.28
CA GLU A 244 21.70 -16.37 8.58
C GLU A 244 22.49 -15.38 9.45
N GLN A 245 22.52 -14.10 9.07
CA GLN A 245 23.13 -13.03 9.86
C GLN A 245 22.47 -12.88 11.24
N GLY A 246 21.15 -13.00 11.31
CA GLY A 246 20.42 -12.96 12.58
C GLY A 246 20.77 -14.10 13.53
N ILE A 247 20.98 -15.32 12.99
CA ILE A 247 21.44 -16.47 13.75
C ILE A 247 22.87 -16.24 14.25
N GLU A 248 23.78 -15.80 13.38
CA GLU A 248 25.17 -15.52 13.73
C GLU A 248 25.27 -14.47 14.85
N GLN A 249 24.60 -13.33 14.69
CA GLN A 249 24.53 -12.28 15.73
C GLN A 249 23.92 -12.80 17.04
N GLY A 250 22.90 -13.66 16.95
CA GLY A 250 22.30 -14.30 18.12
C GLY A 250 23.28 -15.20 18.87
N ILE A 251 24.08 -15.99 18.15
CA ILE A 251 25.14 -16.83 18.72
C ILE A 251 26.22 -15.96 19.36
N GLU A 252 26.71 -14.93 18.66
CA GLU A 252 27.71 -14.01 19.20
C GLU A 252 27.24 -13.30 20.46
N GLN A 253 25.99 -12.81 20.48
CA GLN A 253 25.40 -12.21 21.67
C GLN A 253 25.25 -13.23 22.81
N GLY A 254 24.83 -14.46 22.51
CA GLY A 254 24.75 -15.54 23.49
C GLY A 254 26.10 -15.86 24.14
N ILE A 255 27.18 -15.89 23.34
CA ILE A 255 28.56 -16.08 23.82
C ILE A 255 29.02 -14.86 24.65
N LYS A 256 28.76 -13.65 24.15
CA LYS A 256 29.19 -12.39 24.79
C LYS A 256 28.53 -12.14 26.13
N TYR A 257 27.24 -12.45 26.27
CA TYR A 257 26.48 -12.20 27.49
C TYR A 257 26.36 -13.41 28.41
N ASN A 258 26.96 -14.55 28.03
CA ASN A 258 27.08 -15.79 28.81
C ASN A 258 25.85 -16.06 29.67
N VAL A 259 24.65 -16.05 29.09
CA VAL A 259 23.41 -16.34 29.83
C VAL A 259 23.50 -17.81 30.23
N PRO A 260 23.75 -18.14 31.51
CA PRO A 260 23.71 -19.52 31.93
C PRO A 260 22.24 -19.90 31.86
N ILE A 261 21.88 -20.81 30.95
CA ILE A 261 20.63 -21.54 31.10
C ILE A 261 20.85 -22.43 32.32
N ASP A 262 20.58 -21.89 33.50
CA ASP A 262 20.52 -22.68 34.72
C ASP A 262 19.30 -23.59 34.60
N VAL A 263 19.56 -24.84 34.23
CA VAL A 263 18.61 -25.94 34.12
C VAL A 263 17.83 -26.17 35.43
N ASP A 264 18.33 -25.72 36.59
CA ASP A 264 17.59 -25.77 37.85
C ASP A 264 16.48 -24.71 37.94
N THR A 265 16.61 -23.58 37.23
CA THR A 265 15.54 -22.55 37.15
C THR A 265 14.33 -23.04 36.36
N LEU A 266 14.54 -23.87 35.34
CA LEU A 266 13.46 -24.48 34.55
C LEU A 266 12.72 -25.59 35.32
N ARG A 267 13.39 -26.28 36.26
CA ARG A 267 12.78 -27.31 37.12
C ARG A 267 11.95 -26.75 38.27
N ARG A 268 12.11 -25.46 38.63
CA ARG A 268 11.39 -24.82 39.75
C ARG A 268 10.14 -24.04 39.35
N ARG A 269 9.75 -24.03 38.07
CA ARG A 269 8.49 -23.42 37.58
C ARG A 269 7.46 -24.46 37.15
N VAL A 270 7.28 -25.49 37.97
CA VAL A 270 6.03 -26.28 37.99
C VAL A 270 5.43 -26.17 39.39
N PRO A 271 4.52 -25.20 39.60
CA PRO A 271 3.31 -25.40 40.38
C PRO A 271 2.24 -26.12 39.55
#